data_AF-A0A8D8PI78-F1
#
_entry.id   AF-A0A8D8PI78-F1
#
_cell.length_a   1.000
_cell.length_b   1.000
_cell.length_c   1.000
_cell.angle_alpha   90.00
_cell.angle_beta   90.00
_cell.angle_gamma   90.00
#
_symmetry.space_group_name_H-M   'P 1'
#
loop_
_entity.id
_entity.type
_entity.pdbx_description
1 polymer ?
#
loop_
_entity_poly.entity_id
_entity_poly.type
_entity_poly.pdbx_seq_one_letter_code
_entity_poly.pdbx_strand_id
1 'polypeptide(L)'
;MTFWVLLQLNADVNVFQRKYTSEIRRCEEMARKVAVIRRELTKDEVTTPDLSDNIPRTPNSREIIDLEAALEKTENEIMELSENSHALLQNFMELTELKNVLENTQGFFSDKSAAQNLEA
;
A
#
# COMPACT_ATOMS: atom_id res chain seq x y z
N MET A 1 14.47 23.88 -0.94
CA MET A 1 15.80 24.43 -1.33
C MET A 1 16.56 25.09 -0.16
N THR A 2 15.92 25.43 0.96
CA THR A 2 16.54 26.12 2.11
C THR A 2 17.26 25.21 3.11
N PHE A 3 16.92 23.91 3.18
CA PHE A 3 17.49 22.97 4.16
C PHE A 3 18.95 22.56 3.87
N TRP A 4 19.34 22.53 2.59
CA TRP A 4 20.70 22.16 2.17
C TRP A 4 21.75 23.24 2.52
N VAL A 5 21.33 24.50 2.65
CA VAL A 5 22.21 25.63 3.03
C VAL A 5 22.58 25.58 4.51
N LEU A 6 21.68 25.14 5.40
CA LEU A 6 21.94 25.02 6.84
C LEU A 6 22.88 23.87 7.18
N LEU A 7 22.92 22.81 6.35
CA LEU A 7 23.83 21.68 6.53
C LEU A 7 25.30 22.05 6.29
N GLN A 8 25.55 23.03 5.41
CA GLN A 8 26.89 23.55 5.10
C GLN A 8 27.48 24.40 6.23
N LEU A 9 26.65 24.98 7.12
CA LEU A 9 27.11 25.86 8.20
C LEU A 9 27.64 25.13 9.45
N ASN A 10 27.47 23.80 9.54
CA ASN A 10 27.86 22.98 10.70
C ASN A 10 28.96 21.95 10.34
N ALA A 11 29.87 22.28 9.44
CA ALA A 11 30.95 21.36 9.01
C ALA A 11 31.89 20.89 10.15
N ASP A 12 31.91 21.59 11.29
CA ASP A 12 32.79 21.28 12.43
C ASP A 12 32.16 20.42 13.54
N VAL A 13 30.91 19.96 13.38
CA VAL A 13 30.26 19.09 14.39
C VAL A 13 29.93 17.73 13.78
N ASN A 14 30.59 16.70 14.33
CA ASN A 14 30.42 15.28 13.99
C ASN A 14 28.93 14.92 13.89
N VAL A 15 28.56 14.30 12.77
CA VAL A 15 27.18 13.91 12.38
C VAL A 15 26.48 13.08 13.47
N PHE A 16 27.23 12.37 14.32
CA PHE A 16 26.72 11.60 15.45
C PHE A 16 26.43 12.40 16.73
N GLN A 17 26.99 13.61 16.88
CA GLN A 17 26.76 14.49 18.04
C GLN A 17 25.73 15.60 17.75
N ARG A 18 25.22 15.68 16.52
CA ARG A 18 24.18 16.63 16.16
C ARG A 18 22.88 16.22 16.85
N LYS A 19 22.43 17.07 17.79
CA LYS A 19 21.28 16.90 18.70
C LYS A 19 19.94 16.49 18.04
N TYR A 20 19.85 16.48 16.71
CA TYR A 20 18.61 16.28 15.95
C TYR A 20 18.67 15.11 14.94
N THR A 21 19.72 14.29 14.92
CA THR A 21 19.86 13.20 13.94
C THR A 21 18.75 12.13 14.05
N SER A 22 18.24 11.86 15.26
CA SER A 22 17.09 10.97 15.47
C SER A 22 15.80 11.53 14.85
N GLU A 23 15.55 12.83 15.04
CA GLU A 23 14.39 13.52 14.50
C GLU A 23 14.43 13.60 12.98
N ILE A 24 15.64 13.76 12.40
CA ILE A 24 15.81 13.76 10.93
C ILE A 24 15.43 12.39 10.35
N ARG A 25 15.96 11.30 10.91
CA ARG A 25 15.62 9.94 10.46
C ARG A 25 14.13 9.65 10.59
N ARG A 26 13.51 10.13 11.67
CA ARG A 26 12.08 9.98 11.91
C ARG A 26 11.22 10.70 10.86
N CYS A 27 11.60 11.93 10.51
CA CYS A 27 10.94 12.66 9.43
C CYS A 27 11.15 12.01 8.06
N GLU A 28 12.35 11.46 7.79
CA GLU A 28 12.63 10.70 6.57
C GLU A 28 11.77 9.44 6.48
N GLU A 29 11.63 8.69 7.58
CA GLU A 29 10.73 7.55 7.70
C GLU A 29 9.29 7.94 7.42
N MET A 30 8.75 8.97 8.08
CA MET A 30 7.38 9.45 7.86
C MET A 30 7.16 9.92 6.40
N ALA A 31 8.14 10.60 5.80
CA ALA A 31 8.08 10.99 4.40
C ALA A 31 8.05 9.77 3.46
N ARG A 32 8.79 8.70 3.78
CA ARG A 32 8.73 7.42 3.08
C ARG A 32 7.32 6.82 3.17
N LYS A 33 6.73 6.76 4.36
CA LYS A 33 5.36 6.24 4.58
C LYS A 33 4.33 7.01 3.76
N VAL A 34 4.38 8.35 3.79
CA VAL A 34 3.49 9.22 3.00
C VAL A 34 3.67 8.99 1.48
N ALA A 35 4.89 8.76 1.01
CA ALA A 35 5.14 8.48 -0.40
C ALA A 35 4.54 7.15 -0.85
N VAL A 36 4.57 6.12 0.01
CA VAL A 36 3.91 4.83 -0.23
C VAL A 36 2.39 5.03 -0.29
N ILE A 37 1.80 5.69 0.71
CA ILE A 37 0.36 5.98 0.76
C ILE A 37 -0.08 6.76 -0.49
N ARG A 38 0.67 7.79 -0.89
CA ARG A 38 0.38 8.57 -2.10
C ARG A 38 0.42 7.70 -3.36
N ARG A 39 1.37 6.77 -3.44
CA ARG A 39 1.48 5.84 -4.58
C ARG A 39 0.26 4.93 -4.65
N GLU A 40 -0.16 4.35 -3.53
CA GLU A 40 -1.37 3.51 -3.49
C GLU A 40 -2.63 4.33 -3.84
N LEU A 41 -2.79 5.54 -3.28
CA LEU A 41 -3.89 6.44 -3.65
C LEU A 41 -3.92 6.80 -5.14
N THR A 42 -2.75 6.94 -5.77
CA THR A 42 -2.63 7.21 -7.21
C THR A 42 -3.04 5.99 -8.04
N LYS A 43 -2.71 4.78 -7.58
CA LYS A 43 -3.17 3.53 -8.24
C LYS A 43 -4.69 3.39 -8.17
N ASP A 44 -5.28 3.80 -7.05
CA ASP A 44 -6.74 3.73 -6.81
C ASP A 44 -7.51 4.95 -7.37
N GLU A 45 -6.86 5.80 -8.18
CA GLU A 45 -7.42 7.03 -8.78
C GLU A 45 -8.04 8.03 -7.76
N VAL A 46 -7.60 7.99 -6.50
CA VAL A 46 -8.09 8.90 -5.46
C VAL A 46 -7.41 10.26 -5.61
N THR A 47 -8.18 11.26 -6.04
CA THR A 47 -7.69 12.64 -6.18
C THR A 47 -7.44 13.22 -4.79
N THR A 48 -6.16 13.41 -4.43
CA THR A 48 -5.80 14.10 -3.19
C THR A 48 -6.04 15.61 -3.36
N PRO A 49 -6.79 16.27 -2.45
CA PRO A 49 -6.99 17.70 -2.49
C PRO A 49 -5.65 18.42 -2.30
N ASP A 50 -5.38 19.41 -3.14
CA ASP A 50 -4.14 20.17 -3.07
C ASP A 50 -4.14 21.06 -1.82
N LEU A 51 -3.20 20.81 -0.90
CA LEU A 51 -3.08 21.50 0.40
C LEU A 51 -2.27 22.81 0.29
N SER A 52 -2.21 23.42 -0.90
CA SER A 52 -1.42 24.62 -1.21
C SER A 52 -1.69 25.79 -0.26
N ASP A 53 -2.90 25.93 0.26
CA ASP A 53 -3.32 27.18 0.93
C ASP A 53 -3.18 27.20 2.45
N ASN A 54 -2.88 26.07 3.10
CA ASN A 54 -2.74 26.02 4.56
C ASN A 54 -1.59 25.09 4.96
N ILE A 55 -0.39 25.65 5.07
CA ILE A 55 0.70 24.98 5.79
C ILE A 55 0.35 25.06 7.28
N PRO A 56 -0.03 23.94 7.93
CA PRO A 56 -0.38 23.97 9.34
C PRO A 56 0.84 24.41 10.17
N ARG A 57 0.57 25.07 11.29
CA ARG A 57 1.58 25.50 12.25
C ARG A 57 2.47 24.31 12.63
N THR A 58 3.77 24.56 12.76
CA THR A 58 4.77 23.53 13.10
C THR A 58 4.28 22.63 14.23
N PRO A 59 4.08 21.32 13.99
CA PRO A 59 3.55 20.42 14.99
C PRO A 59 4.53 20.28 16.16
N ASN A 60 3.97 20.13 17.37
CA ASN A 60 4.76 19.96 18.59
C ASN A 60 5.41 18.56 18.63
N SER A 61 6.50 18.38 19.38
CA SER A 61 7.22 17.08 19.45
C SER A 61 6.32 15.90 19.84
N ARG A 62 5.30 16.13 20.67
CA ARG A 62 4.29 15.13 21.02
C ARG A 62 3.36 14.79 19.87
N GLU A 63 2.91 15.80 19.14
CA GLU A 63 2.05 15.63 17.95
C GLU A 63 2.80 14.88 16.83
N ILE A 64 4.12 15.05 16.71
CA ILE A 64 4.95 14.26 15.78
C ILE A 64 4.89 12.76 16.13
N ILE A 65 4.82 12.40 17.42
CA ILE A 65 4.67 11.01 17.85
C ILE A 65 3.31 10.45 17.48
N ASP A 66 2.25 11.22 17.75
CA ASP A 66 0.90 10.78 17.41
C ASP A 66 0.72 10.68 15.88
N LEU A 67 1.33 11.59 15.10
CA LEU A 67 1.34 11.56 13.64
C LEU A 67 2.12 10.37 13.09
N GLU A 68 3.27 10.02 13.67
CA GLU A 68 4.03 8.84 13.26
C GLU A 68 3.21 7.55 13.48
N ALA A 69 2.59 7.41 14.65
CA ALA A 69 1.75 6.26 14.97
C ALA A 69 0.52 6.18 14.04
N ALA A 70 -0.11 7.32 13.73
CA ALA A 70 -1.20 7.38 12.78
C ALA A 70 -0.77 6.98 11.37
N LEU A 71 0.37 7.50 10.87
CA LEU A 71 0.91 7.14 9.56
C LEU A 71 1.28 5.66 9.47
N GLU A 72 1.88 5.10 10.52
CA GLU A 72 2.23 3.68 10.57
C GLU A 72 0.99 2.79 10.53
N LYS A 73 -0.03 3.14 11.31
CA LYS A 73 -1.30 2.43 11.30
C LYS A 73 -1.94 2.48 9.92
N THR A 74 -1.99 3.65 9.28
CA THR A 74 -2.57 3.79 7.94
C THR A 74 -1.77 3.06 6.86
N GLU A 75 -0.43 3.06 6.92
CA GLU A 75 0.41 2.28 5.99
C GLU A 75 0.09 0.78 6.12
N ASN A 76 0.04 0.26 7.35
CA ASN A 76 -0.27 -1.14 7.62
C ASN A 76 -1.68 -1.52 7.15
N GLU A 77 -2.69 -0.70 7.46
CA GLU A 77 -4.07 -0.93 7.00
C GLU A 77 -4.17 -1.00 5.47
N ILE A 78 -3.48 -0.10 4.75
CA ILE A 78 -3.48 -0.11 3.28
C ILE A 78 -2.78 -1.36 2.74
N MET A 79 -1.65 -1.76 3.32
CA MET A 79 -0.94 -2.97 2.91
C MET A 79 -1.78 -4.23 3.14
N GLU A 80 -2.38 -4.37 4.33
CA GLU A 80 -3.24 -5.51 4.66
C GLU A 80 -4.46 -5.59 3.74
N LEU A 81 -5.11 -4.45 3.45
CA LEU A 81 -6.25 -4.40 2.53
C LEU A 81 -5.84 -4.77 1.11
N SER A 82 -4.68 -4.31 0.64
CA SER A 82 -4.15 -4.66 -0.68
C SER A 82 -3.87 -6.17 -0.79
N GLU A 83 -3.23 -6.76 0.23
CA GLU A 83 -2.95 -8.20 0.27
C GLU A 83 -4.25 -9.02 0.34
N ASN A 84 -5.20 -8.59 1.16
CA ASN A 84 -6.51 -9.24 1.28
C ASN A 84 -7.28 -9.20 -0.04
N SER A 85 -7.30 -8.04 -0.71
CA SER A 85 -7.93 -7.86 -2.02
C SER A 85 -7.32 -8.79 -3.07
N HIS A 86 -5.99 -8.86 -3.13
CA HIS A 86 -5.29 -9.76 -4.04
C HIS A 86 -5.61 -11.24 -3.75
N ALA A 87 -5.57 -11.65 -2.47
CA ALA A 87 -5.91 -13.00 -2.06
C ALA A 87 -7.36 -13.36 -2.40
N LEU A 88 -8.30 -12.44 -2.19
CA LEU A 88 -9.71 -12.64 -2.52
C LEU A 88 -9.91 -12.82 -4.04
N LEU A 89 -9.25 -11.99 -4.85
CA LEU A 89 -9.31 -12.11 -6.31
C LEU A 89 -8.74 -13.46 -6.77
N GLN A 90 -7.60 -13.88 -6.22
CA GLN A 90 -7.00 -15.17 -6.55
C GLN A 90 -7.95 -16.34 -6.22
N ASN A 91 -8.51 -16.35 -5.01
CA ASN A 91 -9.49 -17.37 -4.60
C ASN A 91 -10.71 -17.38 -5.52
N PHE A 92 -11.21 -16.21 -5.92
CA PHE A 92 -12.32 -16.09 -6.85
C PHE A 92 -11.98 -16.65 -8.24
N MET A 93 -10.78 -16.38 -8.75
CA MET A 93 -10.32 -16.92 -10.04
C MET A 93 -10.17 -18.44 -10.00
N GLU A 94 -9.57 -19.00 -8.94
CA GLU A 94 -9.43 -20.45 -8.75
C GLU A 94 -10.79 -21.15 -8.69
N LEU A 95 -11.76 -20.58 -7.94
CA LEU A 95 -13.12 -21.11 -7.88
C LEU A 95 -13.86 -21.01 -9.22
N THR A 96 -13.63 -19.93 -9.98
CA THR A 96 -14.22 -19.76 -11.31
C THR A 96 -13.65 -20.77 -12.30
N GLU A 97 -12.34 -21.03 -12.25
CA GLU A 97 -11.71 -22.07 -13.07
C GLU A 97 -12.27 -23.45 -12.73
N LEU A 98 -12.36 -23.78 -11.43
CA LEU A 98 -12.94 -25.04 -10.97
C LEU A 98 -14.39 -25.21 -11.44
N LYS A 99 -15.20 -24.14 -11.35
CA LYS A 99 -16.57 -24.12 -11.86
C LYS A 99 -16.61 -24.43 -13.36
N ASN A 100 -15.78 -23.76 -14.16
CA ASN A 100 -15.72 -23.98 -15.61
C ASN A 100 -15.28 -25.40 -15.97
N VAL A 101 -14.32 -25.98 -15.23
CA VAL A 101 -13.91 -27.38 -15.40
C VAL A 101 -15.07 -28.32 -15.14
N LEU A 102 -15.84 -28.09 -14.07
CA LEU A 102 -17.00 -28.92 -13.73
C LEU A 102 -18.10 -28.84 -14.80
N GLU A 103 -18.43 -27.63 -15.29
CA GLU A 103 -19.42 -27.44 -16.36
C GLU A 103 -19.01 -28.15 -17.66
N ASN A 104 -17.74 -28.00 -18.07
CA ASN A 104 -17.22 -28.68 -19.26
C ASN A 104 -17.20 -30.21 -19.11
N THR A 105 -16.89 -30.71 -17.91
CA THR A 105 -16.87 -32.15 -17.63
C THR A 105 -18.29 -32.72 -17.62
N GLN A 106 -19.27 -31.99 -17.10
CA GLN A 106 -20.69 -32.38 -17.13
C GLN A 106 -21.23 -32.47 -18.57
N GLY A 107 -20.85 -31.52 -19.45
CA GLY A 107 -21.13 -31.60 -20.88
C GLY A 107 -20.51 -32.85 -21.53
N PHE A 108 -19.25 -33.16 -21.18
CA PHE A 108 -18.54 -34.34 -21.71
C PHE A 108 -19.17 -35.67 -21.29
N PHE A 109 -19.68 -35.78 -20.06
CA PHE A 109 -20.40 -36.97 -19.60
C PHE A 109 -21.81 -37.07 -20.19
N SER A 110 -22.49 -35.94 -20.41
CA SER A 110 -23.79 -35.90 -21.09
C SER A 110 -23.68 -36.42 -22.53
N ASP A 111 -22.71 -35.93 -23.31
CA ASP A 111 -22.51 -36.36 -24.71
C ASP A 111 -22.10 -37.83 -24.84
N LYS A 112 -21.27 -38.34 -23.92
CA LYS A 112 -20.89 -39.77 -23.92
C LYS A 112 -22.04 -40.70 -23.53
N SER A 113 -22.94 -40.27 -22.64
CA SER A 113 -24.13 -41.06 -22.30
C SER A 113 -25.14 -41.13 -23.45
N ALA A 114 -25.23 -40.09 -24.28
CA ALA A 114 -26.02 -40.13 -25.51
C ALA A 114 -25.41 -41.06 -26.58
N ALA A 115 -24.07 -41.07 -26.72
CA ALA A 115 -23.38 -41.94 -27.67
C ALA A 115 -23.44 -43.43 -27.29
N GLN A 116 -23.45 -43.78 -25.99
CA GLN A 116 -23.54 -45.19 -25.54
C GLN A 116 -24.95 -45.78 -25.65
N ASN A 117 -26.00 -44.96 -25.79
CA ASN A 117 -27.38 -45.42 -25.97
C ASN A 117 -27.77 -45.70 -27.44
N LEU A 118 -26.84 -45.53 -28.38
CA LEU A 118 -27.03 -45.84 -29.81
C LEU A 118 -26.37 -47.17 -30.24
N GLU A 119 -25.62 -47.83 -29.36
CA GLU A 119 -24.96 -49.13 -29.61
C GLU A 119 -25.58 -50.30 -28.81
N ALA A 120 -26.77 -50.13 -28.21
CA ALA A 120 -27.51 -51.19 -27.51
C ALA A 120 -28.82 -51.55 -28.20
#